data_AF-A0A1H3S025-F1
#
_entry.id   AF-A0A1H3S025-F1
#
_cell.length_a   1.000
_cell.length_b   1.000
_cell.length_c   1.000
_cell.angle_alpha   90.00
_cell.angle_beta   90.00
_cell.angle_gamma   90.00
#
_symmetry.space_group_name_H-M   'P 1'
#
loop_
_entity.id
_entity.type
_entity.pdbx_description
1 polymer ?
#
loop_
_entity_poly.entity_id
_entity_poly.type
_entity_poly.pdbx_seq_one_letter_code
_entity_poly.pdbx_strand_id
1 'polypeptide(L)'
;MTSVVVHESPRRELPKAAKGGVFVLFWIIAIVLWIIAPTISDPRWGAFVVDTGIVLASVGFAAPGITWTKPFRNTLIAGAIAILLFLWADLNDVQVVVYFLRMFVPFAALLTSVYTLVGKVKVWY
;
A
#
# COMPACT_ATOMS: atom_id res chain seq x y z
N MET A 1 -17.37 -10.47 25.37
CA MET A 1 -16.66 -9.21 25.09
C MET A 1 -17.42 -8.47 24.01
N THR A 2 -18.14 -7.42 24.35
CA THR A 2 -18.85 -6.56 23.39
C THR A 2 -17.87 -5.54 22.85
N SER A 3 -17.33 -5.78 21.65
CA SER A 3 -16.57 -4.75 20.94
C SER A 3 -17.54 -3.67 20.47
N VAL A 4 -17.52 -2.52 21.13
CA VAL A 4 -18.18 -1.32 20.64
C VAL A 4 -17.38 -0.86 19.42
N VAL A 5 -17.82 -1.26 18.23
CA VAL A 5 -17.33 -0.67 16.98
C VAL A 5 -17.90 0.74 16.94
N VAL A 6 -17.11 1.72 17.38
CA VAL A 6 -17.46 3.13 17.25
C VAL A 6 -17.52 3.43 15.75
N HIS A 7 -18.72 3.43 15.19
CA HIS A 7 -18.97 3.96 13.86
C HIS A 7 -18.70 5.47 13.92
N GLU A 8 -17.46 5.88 13.68
CA GLU A 8 -17.17 7.27 13.35
C GLU A 8 -18.04 7.62 12.13
N SER A 9 -18.78 8.71 12.16
CA SER A 9 -19.62 9.08 11.02
C SER A 9 -18.72 9.60 9.89
N PRO A 10 -18.93 9.20 8.62
CA PRO A 10 -18.09 9.67 7.52
C PRO A 10 -18.24 11.18 7.36
N ARG A 11 -17.23 11.96 7.78
CA ARG A 11 -17.25 13.43 7.63
C ARG A 11 -17.00 13.89 6.19
N ARG A 12 -16.37 13.06 5.35
CA ARG A 12 -16.11 13.35 3.92
C ARG A 12 -15.78 12.08 3.14
N GLU A 13 -16.66 11.71 2.23
CA GLU A 13 -16.41 10.61 1.30
C GLU A 13 -15.46 11.05 0.18
N LEU A 14 -14.61 10.13 -0.27
CA LEU A 14 -13.70 10.37 -1.39
C LEU A 14 -14.39 10.13 -2.74
N PRO A 15 -14.19 11.02 -3.73
CA PRO A 15 -14.69 10.81 -5.09
C PRO A 15 -14.18 9.48 -5.68
N LYS A 16 -15.06 8.73 -6.34
CA LYS A 16 -14.71 7.45 -6.99
C LYS A 16 -13.56 7.60 -8.01
N ALA A 17 -13.58 8.69 -8.78
CA ALA A 17 -12.55 9.00 -9.77
C ALA A 17 -11.17 9.18 -9.12
N ALA A 18 -11.08 9.78 -7.93
CA ALA A 18 -9.81 9.97 -7.24
C ALA A 18 -9.19 8.63 -6.81
N LYS A 19 -10.01 7.68 -6.32
CA LYS A 19 -9.53 6.35 -5.90
C LYS A 19 -9.07 5.51 -7.09
N GLY A 20 -9.86 5.51 -8.17
CA GLY A 20 -9.50 4.82 -9.40
C GLY A 20 -8.26 5.42 -10.06
N GLY A 21 -8.14 6.75 -10.04
CA GLY A 21 -6.97 7.47 -10.54
C GLY A 21 -5.69 7.08 -9.79
N VAL A 22 -5.72 7.00 -8.46
CA VAL A 22 -4.56 6.54 -7.67
C VAL A 22 -4.22 5.09 -7.95
N PHE A 23 -5.21 4.20 -8.07
CA PHE A 23 -4.98 2.81 -8.47
C PHE A 23 -4.22 2.75 -9.79
N VAL A 24 -4.75 3.37 -10.85
CA VAL A 24 -4.13 3.32 -12.18
C VAL A 24 -2.75 3.97 -12.19
N LEU A 25 -2.62 5.18 -11.61
CA LEU A 25 -1.37 5.92 -11.60
C LEU A 25 -0.25 5.14 -10.89
N PHE A 26 -0.53 4.60 -9.72
CA PHE A 26 0.49 3.92 -8.92
C PHE A 26 0.91 2.59 -9.55
N TRP A 27 -0.02 1.89 -10.19
CA TRP A 27 0.29 0.69 -10.96
C TRP A 27 1.12 1.00 -12.21
N ILE A 28 0.79 2.05 -12.95
CA ILE A 28 1.61 2.48 -14.10
C ILE A 28 3.04 2.78 -13.66
N ILE A 29 3.20 3.55 -12.57
CA ILE A 29 4.53 3.87 -12.05
C ILE A 29 5.25 2.59 -11.61
N ALA A 30 4.59 1.69 -10.87
CA ALA A 30 5.19 0.44 -10.43
C ALA A 30 5.68 -0.43 -11.61
N ILE A 31 4.87 -0.56 -12.67
CA ILE A 31 5.24 -1.29 -13.88
C ILE A 31 6.48 -0.65 -14.54
N VAL A 32 6.49 0.68 -14.68
CA VAL A 32 7.66 1.39 -15.22
C VAL A 32 8.90 1.13 -14.38
N LEU A 33 8.80 1.21 -13.04
CA LEU A 33 9.91 0.93 -12.13
C LEU A 33 10.44 -0.50 -12.31
N TRP A 34 9.57 -1.50 -12.43
CA TRP A 34 9.99 -2.89 -12.65
C TRP A 34 10.63 -3.13 -14.02
N ILE A 35 10.22 -2.38 -15.05
CA ILE A 35 10.84 -2.44 -16.38
C ILE A 35 12.24 -1.84 -16.36
N ILE A 36 12.45 -0.72 -15.66
CA ILE A 36 13.75 -0.05 -15.62
C ILE A 36 14.73 -0.68 -14.61
N ALA A 37 14.24 -1.36 -13.57
CA ALA A 37 15.10 -1.91 -12.51
C ALA A 37 16.26 -2.78 -13.03
N PRO A 38 16.06 -3.68 -14.02
CA PRO A 38 17.16 -4.50 -14.59
C PRO A 38 18.20 -3.70 -15.37
N THR A 39 17.89 -2.45 -15.77
CA THR A 39 18.82 -1.58 -16.51
C THR A 39 19.79 -0.83 -15.60
N ILE A 40 19.59 -0.90 -14.28
CA ILE A 40 20.42 -0.21 -13.28
C ILE A 40 21.66 -1.06 -13.02
N SER A 41 22.84 -0.45 -13.21
CA SER A 41 24.14 -1.12 -13.08
C SER A 41 24.47 -1.55 -11.65
N ASP A 42 24.00 -0.80 -10.65
CA ASP A 42 24.15 -1.16 -9.24
C ASP A 42 22.96 -2.02 -8.77
N PRO A 43 23.21 -3.29 -8.38
CA PRO A 43 22.15 -4.19 -7.93
C PRO A 43 21.35 -3.69 -6.73
N ARG A 44 21.95 -2.86 -5.85
CA ARG A 44 21.27 -2.32 -4.66
C ARG A 44 20.19 -1.31 -5.05
N TRP A 45 20.53 -0.41 -5.96
CA TRP A 45 19.57 0.56 -6.50
C TRP A 45 18.51 -0.12 -7.36
N GLY A 46 18.87 -1.18 -8.10
CA GLY A 46 17.91 -2.03 -8.81
C GLY A 46 16.88 -2.66 -7.86
N ALA A 47 17.33 -3.24 -6.75
CA ALA A 47 16.45 -3.83 -5.74
C ALA A 47 15.52 -2.78 -5.09
N PHE A 48 16.07 -1.62 -4.68
CA PHE A 48 15.28 -0.53 -4.11
C PHE A 48 14.17 -0.04 -5.05
N VAL A 49 14.45 0.03 -6.36
CA VAL A 49 13.47 0.41 -7.38
C VAL A 49 12.35 -0.62 -7.47
N VAL A 50 12.68 -1.92 -7.40
CA VAL A 50 11.67 -2.99 -7.35
C VAL A 50 10.80 -2.86 -6.12
N ASP A 51 11.41 -2.62 -4.96
CA ASP A 51 10.71 -2.48 -3.67
C ASP A 51 9.81 -1.25 -3.63
N THR A 52 10.25 -0.15 -4.22
CA THR A 52 9.41 1.04 -4.42
C THR A 52 8.19 0.70 -5.28
N GLY A 53 8.37 -0.07 -6.36
CA GLY A 53 7.28 -0.56 -7.18
C GLY A 53 6.27 -1.41 -6.39
N ILE A 54 6.75 -2.28 -5.50
CA ILE A 54 5.90 -3.10 -4.61
C ILE A 54 5.04 -2.21 -3.72
N VAL A 55 5.63 -1.18 -3.10
CA VAL A 55 4.88 -0.26 -2.23
C VAL A 55 3.81 0.49 -3.03
N LEU A 56 4.15 1.05 -4.19
CA LEU A 56 3.21 1.78 -5.02
C LEU A 56 2.07 0.89 -5.51
N ALA A 57 2.37 -0.32 -6.00
CA ALA A 57 1.36 -1.28 -6.41
C ALA A 57 0.42 -1.65 -5.25
N SER A 58 0.98 -1.85 -4.05
CA SER A 58 0.21 -2.19 -2.83
C SER A 58 -0.70 -1.04 -2.39
N VAL A 59 -0.21 0.20 -2.37
CA VAL A 59 -1.03 1.37 -2.05
C VAL A 59 -2.11 1.60 -3.12
N GLY A 60 -1.74 1.45 -4.39
CA GLY A 60 -2.66 1.52 -5.52
C GLY A 60 -3.78 0.49 -5.37
N PHE A 61 -3.43 -0.76 -5.05
CA PHE A 61 -4.40 -1.85 -4.82
C PHE A 61 -5.35 -1.58 -3.65
N ALA A 62 -4.86 -1.00 -2.55
CA ALA A 62 -5.67 -0.68 -1.38
C ALA A 62 -6.62 0.52 -1.63
N ALA A 63 -6.23 1.48 -2.46
CA ALA A 63 -6.93 2.75 -2.66
C ALA A 63 -8.44 2.64 -2.98
N PRO A 64 -8.91 1.74 -3.88
CA PRO A 64 -10.34 1.58 -4.16
C PRO A 64 -11.16 1.10 -2.97
N GLY A 65 -10.56 0.30 -2.07
CA GLY A 65 -11.23 -0.24 -0.89
C GLY A 65 -11.45 0.79 0.21
N ILE A 66 -10.73 1.92 0.16
CA ILE A 66 -10.79 2.95 1.21
C ILE A 66 -11.87 3.97 0.87
N THR A 67 -12.83 4.11 1.78
CA THR A 67 -13.99 4.95 1.54
C THR A 67 -13.75 6.43 1.88
N TRP A 68 -12.90 6.73 2.85
CA TRP A 68 -12.82 8.06 3.50
C TRP A 68 -11.46 8.75 3.36
N THR A 69 -11.45 10.09 3.43
CA THR A 69 -10.25 10.91 3.22
C THR A 69 -9.12 10.66 4.23
N LYS A 70 -9.44 10.53 5.54
CA LYS A 70 -8.42 10.28 6.58
C LYS A 70 -7.66 8.95 6.36
N PRO A 71 -8.31 7.77 6.30
CA PRO A 71 -7.61 6.50 6.09
C PRO A 71 -6.90 6.45 4.74
N PHE A 72 -7.44 7.11 3.72
CA PHE A 72 -6.76 7.20 2.41
C PHE A 72 -5.47 7.99 2.50
N ARG A 73 -5.49 9.17 3.13
CA ARG A 73 -4.28 9.96 3.40
C ARG A 73 -3.27 9.17 4.23
N ASN A 74 -3.73 8.48 5.27
CA ASN A 74 -2.87 7.64 6.09
C ASN A 74 -2.22 6.50 5.28
N THR A 75 -2.93 5.94 4.30
CA THR A 75 -2.39 4.91 3.41
C THR A 75 -1.30 5.47 2.49
N LEU A 76 -1.50 6.68 1.95
CA LEU A 76 -0.46 7.38 1.18
C LEU A 76 0.78 7.67 2.04
N ILE A 77 0.59 8.17 3.27
CA ILE A 77 1.67 8.45 4.21
C ILE A 77 2.40 7.15 4.59
N ALA A 78 1.66 6.08 4.88
CA ALA A 78 2.24 4.77 5.18
C ALA A 78 3.06 4.22 4.01
N GLY A 79 2.60 4.40 2.78
CA GLY A 79 3.37 4.08 1.57
C GLY A 79 4.67 4.88 1.48
N ALA A 80 4.61 6.20 1.69
CA ALA A 80 5.81 7.04 1.71
C ALA A 80 6.81 6.60 2.81
N ILE A 81 6.31 6.29 4.01
CA ILE A 81 7.13 5.76 5.11
C ILE A 81 7.74 4.41 4.73
N ALA A 82 6.99 3.51 4.10
CA ALA A 82 7.51 2.21 3.67
C ALA A 82 8.65 2.35 2.66
N ILE A 83 8.55 3.28 1.70
CA ILE A 83 9.65 3.59 0.75
C ILE A 83 10.88 4.09 1.52
N LEU A 84 10.70 4.99 2.49
CA LEU A 84 11.81 5.47 3.32
C LEU A 84 12.43 4.37 4.17
N LEU A 85 11.63 3.43 4.68
CA LEU A 85 12.11 2.28 5.44
C LEU A 85 12.88 1.30 4.55
N PHE A 86 12.44 1.06 3.31
CA PHE A 86 13.20 0.29 2.33
C PHE A 86 14.54 0.95 2.04
N LEU A 87 14.54 2.27 1.75
CA LEU A 87 15.76 3.01 1.49
C LEU A 87 16.73 2.94 2.68
N TRP A 88 16.23 3.15 3.89
CA TRP A 88 17.04 3.05 5.10
C TRP A 88 17.59 1.64 5.31
N ALA A 89 16.78 0.60 5.11
CA ALA A 89 17.20 -0.79 5.27
C ALA A 89 18.27 -1.19 4.24
N ASP A 90 18.13 -0.75 2.98
CA ASP A 90 19.12 -0.99 1.93
C ASP A 90 20.44 -0.26 2.20
N LEU A 91 20.39 0.99 2.69
CA LEU A 91 21.60 1.76 3.03
C LEU A 91 22.38 1.16 4.21
N ASN A 92 21.70 0.46 5.12
CA ASN A 92 22.30 -0.15 6.30
C ASN A 92 22.51 -1.67 6.14
N ASP A 93 22.25 -2.24 4.95
CA ASP A 93 22.34 -3.68 4.65
C ASP A 93 21.53 -4.57 5.62
N VAL A 94 20.37 -4.08 6.07
CA VAL A 94 19.50 -4.77 7.01
C VAL A 94 18.50 -5.65 6.26
N GLN A 95 18.99 -6.75 5.69
CA GLN A 95 18.22 -7.62 4.80
C GLN A 95 16.94 -8.17 5.44
N VAL A 96 16.96 -8.47 6.75
CA VAL A 96 15.79 -8.96 7.48
C VAL A 96 14.63 -7.96 7.39
N VAL A 97 14.91 -6.67 7.49
CA VAL A 97 13.88 -5.61 7.39
C VAL A 97 13.37 -5.51 5.97
N VAL A 98 14.25 -5.57 4.96
CA VAL A 98 13.85 -5.56 3.54
C VAL A 98 12.89 -6.71 3.23
N TYR A 99 13.26 -7.95 3.59
CA TYR A 99 12.40 -9.11 3.34
C TYR A 99 11.10 -9.07 4.15
N PHE A 100 11.15 -8.60 5.39
CA PHE A 100 9.94 -8.35 6.17
C PHE A 100 9.00 -7.38 5.46
N LEU A 101 9.51 -6.22 5.01
CA LEU A 101 8.71 -5.22 4.31
C LEU A 101 8.15 -5.74 2.98
N ARG A 102 8.92 -6.54 2.23
CA ARG A 102 8.47 -7.18 0.98
C ARG A 102 7.25 -8.07 1.16
N MET A 103 7.12 -8.71 2.31
CA MET A 103 5.96 -9.54 2.64
C MET A 103 4.85 -8.72 3.30
N PHE A 104 5.23 -7.82 4.23
CA PHE A 104 4.30 -7.07 5.06
C PHE A 104 3.51 -6.03 4.27
N VAL A 105 4.15 -5.30 3.36
CA VAL A 105 3.48 -4.23 2.59
C VAL A 105 2.37 -4.78 1.70
N PRO A 106 2.58 -5.83 0.87
CA PRO A 106 1.49 -6.47 0.13
C PRO A 106 0.43 -7.08 1.05
N PHE A 107 0.83 -7.71 2.15
CA PHE A 107 -0.10 -8.28 3.12
C PHE A 107 -1.04 -7.22 3.71
N ALA A 108 -0.50 -6.07 4.14
CA ALA A 108 -1.29 -4.96 4.66
C ALA A 108 -2.25 -4.38 3.62
N ALA A 109 -1.83 -4.31 2.34
CA ALA A 109 -2.72 -3.90 1.26
C ALA A 109 -3.86 -4.91 1.03
N LEU A 110 -3.55 -6.21 1.07
CA LEU A 110 -4.56 -7.28 0.96
C LEU A 110 -5.60 -7.23 2.08
N LEU A 111 -5.19 -6.90 3.31
CA LEU A 111 -6.13 -6.73 4.43
C LEU A 111 -7.21 -5.70 4.10
N THR A 112 -6.91 -4.63 3.34
CA THR A 112 -7.92 -3.65 2.92
C THR A 112 -9.03 -4.32 2.13
N SER A 113 -8.69 -5.18 1.17
CA SER A 113 -9.65 -5.96 0.40
C SER A 113 -10.43 -6.95 1.27
N VAL A 114 -9.75 -7.64 2.20
CA VAL A 114 -10.40 -8.55 3.16
C VAL A 114 -11.44 -7.83 4.01
N TYR A 115 -11.10 -6.68 4.61
CA TYR A 115 -12.03 -5.90 5.42
C TYR A 115 -13.21 -5.36 4.59
N THR A 116 -12.99 -4.98 3.33
CA THR A 116 -14.10 -4.57 2.46
C THR A 116 -15.02 -5.73 2.06
N LEU A 117 -14.52 -6.96 2.00
CA LEU A 117 -15.34 -8.16 1.75
C LEU A 117 -16.10 -8.58 3.01
N VAL A 118 -15.39 -8.75 4.14
CA VAL A 118 -16.00 -9.19 5.41
C VAL A 118 -17.00 -8.17 5.92
N GLY A 119 -16.72 -6.87 5.82
CA GLY A 119 -17.66 -5.81 6.21
C GLY A 119 -18.91 -5.73 5.34
N LYS A 120 -18.91 -6.34 4.15
CA LYS A 120 -20.10 -6.47 3.27
C LYS A 120 -20.86 -7.77 3.50
N VAL A 121 -20.21 -8.81 4.02
CA VAL A 121 -20.88 -10.04 4.43
C VAL A 121 -21.62 -9.74 5.73
N LYS A 122 -22.93 -9.55 5.67
CA LYS A 122 -23.79 -9.63 6.86
C LYS A 122 -23.63 -11.05 7.41
N VAL A 123 -22.77 -11.22 8.41
CA VAL A 123 -22.76 -12.43 9.22
C VAL A 123 -24.03 -12.38 10.04
N TRP A 124 -25.08 -13.01 9.52
CA TRP A 124 -26.29 -13.28 10.28
C TRP A 124 -25.89 -14.14 11.48
N TYR A 125 -25.92 -13.56 12.67
CA TYR A 125 -26.09 -14.29 13.91
C TYR A 125 -27.50 -13.99 14.43
#